data_AF-A0A0W0WY99-F1
#
_entry.id   AF-A0A0W0WY99-F1
#
_cell.length_a   1.000
_cell.length_b   1.000
_cell.length_c   1.000
_cell.angle_alpha   90.00
_cell.angle_beta   90.00
_cell.angle_gamma   90.00
#
_symmetry.space_group_name_H-M   'P 1'
#
loop_
_entity.id
_entity.type
_entity.pdbx_description
1 polymer ?
#
loop_
_entity_poly.entity_id
_entity_poly.type
_entity_poly.pdbx_seq_one_letter_code
_entity_poly.pdbx_strand_id
1 'polypeptide(L)'
;MPFPEQVDNHTLARLANHYARFQIREGTSQLQNNLYDIDKQAALNKALADIRQAFAKEDFFLNIETTITRFEKRIADCKKFSIGNCHELALMALDYMIRNQPNVHAEVYSIEGGDHAFLVIGRKIDSDPEKPETWGDEAYICDPWSNHVYPAAEYLDKTKNFYYITTPDGRQINYIEDFDPSRHKMVPVQNQNSIHFLQESSKLNTILLDVFTTINERHCAIFDELANDLNEISIKLNKKYGQNDPKVKILNEKINIIREETAKMRSEFNDYAQRLRSEMNPETYHAHKEINDDLQRMMKNRLKNLREAKVLSTEESTGLDTYRKEDSLITIIMKFLHIKPTSSREYKAAISKSEEQLSEFSDLITTSLRT
;
A
#
# COMPACT_ATOMS: atom_id res chain seq x y z
N MET A 1 15.68 10.48 -15.49
CA MET A 1 16.53 10.36 -16.70
C MET A 1 15.78 9.48 -17.68
N PRO A 2 15.67 9.80 -18.97
CA PRO A 2 15.11 8.87 -19.93
C PRO A 2 16.06 7.66 -20.02
N PHE A 3 15.54 6.45 -19.79
CA PHE A 3 16.33 5.24 -19.90
C PHE A 3 16.73 5.03 -21.38
N PRO A 4 17.98 4.61 -21.66
CA PRO A 4 18.47 4.42 -23.03
C PRO A 4 17.77 3.22 -23.72
N GLU A 5 18.07 3.06 -25.02
CA GLU A 5 17.74 1.94 -25.92
C GLU A 5 17.59 0.58 -25.22
N GLN A 6 16.68 -0.27 -25.73
CA GLN A 6 16.36 -1.62 -25.23
C GLN A 6 17.58 -2.32 -24.62
N VAL A 7 17.60 -2.41 -23.29
CA VAL A 7 18.62 -3.13 -22.54
C VAL A 7 18.38 -4.63 -22.75
N ASP A 8 19.41 -5.35 -23.20
CA ASP A 8 19.33 -6.79 -23.47
C ASP A 8 19.05 -7.61 -22.19
N ASN A 9 18.44 -8.78 -22.36
CA ASN A 9 18.00 -9.62 -21.24
C ASN A 9 19.16 -10.10 -20.34
N HIS A 10 20.36 -10.27 -20.88
CA HIS A 10 21.54 -10.60 -20.09
C HIS A 10 21.93 -9.46 -19.15
N THR A 11 21.98 -8.23 -19.65
CA THR A 11 22.23 -7.04 -18.83
C THR A 11 21.14 -6.86 -17.78
N LEU A 12 19.87 -7.06 -18.13
CA LEU A 12 18.76 -7.01 -17.18
C LEU A 12 18.89 -8.07 -16.08
N ALA A 13 19.21 -9.30 -16.44
CA ALA A 13 19.42 -10.39 -15.48
C ALA A 13 20.58 -10.08 -14.53
N ARG A 14 21.67 -9.48 -15.01
CA ARG A 14 22.78 -9.03 -14.14
C ARG A 14 22.37 -7.92 -13.19
N LEU A 15 21.58 -6.96 -13.64
CA LEU A 15 21.06 -5.88 -12.80
C LEU A 15 20.10 -6.42 -11.73
N ALA A 16 19.20 -7.32 -12.09
CA ALA A 16 18.28 -7.98 -11.16
C ALA A 16 19.02 -8.82 -10.11
N ASN A 17 20.03 -9.60 -10.53
CA ASN A 17 20.91 -10.34 -9.64
C ASN A 17 21.64 -9.40 -8.66
N HIS A 18 22.27 -8.34 -9.17
CA HIS A 18 22.97 -7.38 -8.34
C HIS A 18 22.03 -6.71 -7.33
N TYR A 19 20.84 -6.29 -7.78
CA TYR A 19 19.81 -5.71 -6.92
C TYR A 19 19.43 -6.66 -5.79
N ALA A 20 19.11 -7.92 -6.10
CA ALA A 20 18.71 -8.90 -5.10
C ALA A 20 19.77 -9.10 -4.01
N ARG A 21 21.03 -9.26 -4.41
CA ARG A 21 22.17 -9.45 -3.50
C ARG A 21 22.57 -8.19 -2.74
N PHE A 22 22.28 -7.01 -3.29
CA PHE A 22 22.48 -5.75 -2.57
C PHE A 22 21.51 -5.62 -1.39
N GLN A 23 20.26 -6.04 -1.58
CA GLN A 23 19.20 -5.98 -0.56
C GLN A 23 19.32 -7.10 0.48
N ILE A 24 19.55 -8.34 0.03
CA ILE A 24 19.65 -9.53 0.88
C ILE A 24 21.11 -9.95 1.00
N ARG A 25 21.65 -9.90 2.22
CA ARG A 25 23.07 -10.13 2.51
C ARG A 25 23.34 -11.44 3.24
N GLU A 26 22.39 -11.88 4.05
CA GLU A 26 22.47 -13.13 4.78
C GLU A 26 21.26 -14.02 4.47
N GLY A 27 21.42 -15.31 4.73
CA GLY A 27 20.39 -16.34 4.57
C GLY A 27 20.83 -17.59 5.31
N THR A 28 20.06 -18.67 5.20
CA THR A 28 20.37 -19.94 5.86
C THR A 28 20.90 -20.99 4.88
N SER A 29 20.70 -20.79 3.58
CA SER A 29 21.03 -21.77 2.52
C SER A 29 22.41 -21.58 1.88
N GLN A 30 23.09 -20.45 2.04
CA GLN A 30 24.39 -20.24 1.40
C GLN A 30 25.47 -21.20 1.96
N LEU A 31 26.38 -21.68 1.11
CA LEU A 31 27.45 -22.61 1.51
C LEU A 31 28.40 -22.03 2.57
N GLN A 32 28.61 -20.70 2.57
CA GLN A 32 29.42 -20.02 3.58
C GLN A 32 28.90 -20.25 5.01
N ASN A 33 27.61 -20.59 5.17
CA ASN A 33 26.99 -20.85 6.46
C ASN A 33 27.52 -22.12 7.12
N ASN A 34 28.14 -23.02 6.34
CA ASN A 34 28.85 -24.19 6.88
C ASN A 34 30.07 -23.78 7.73
N LEU A 35 30.54 -22.54 7.61
CA LEU A 35 31.63 -22.00 8.43
C LEU A 35 31.12 -21.34 9.71
N TYR A 36 29.82 -21.13 9.85
CA TYR A 36 29.23 -20.55 11.05
C TYR A 36 29.14 -21.57 12.18
N ASP A 37 29.23 -21.07 13.42
CA ASP A 37 28.91 -21.82 14.62
C ASP A 37 27.39 -22.09 14.71
N ILE A 38 27.03 -23.01 15.60
CA ILE A 38 25.65 -23.46 15.77
C ILE A 38 24.72 -22.34 16.24
N ASP A 39 25.21 -21.41 17.06
CA ASP A 39 24.44 -20.30 17.59
C ASP A 39 24.07 -19.31 16.49
N LYS A 40 25.02 -18.96 15.61
CA LYS A 40 24.76 -18.10 14.44
C LYS A 40 23.82 -18.79 13.45
N GLN A 41 24.00 -20.08 13.18
CA GLN A 41 23.06 -20.84 12.32
C GLN A 41 21.64 -20.84 12.89
N ALA A 42 21.49 -21.08 14.20
CA ALA A 42 20.20 -21.04 14.89
C ALA A 42 19.57 -19.65 14.85
N ALA A 43 20.36 -18.59 15.07
CA ALA A 43 19.89 -17.21 15.01
C ALA A 43 19.38 -16.83 13.61
N LEU A 44 20.10 -17.22 12.55
CA LEU A 44 19.67 -16.98 11.16
C LEU A 44 18.39 -17.74 10.81
N ASN A 45 18.31 -19.02 11.20
CA ASN A 45 17.11 -19.84 11.02
C ASN A 45 15.90 -19.23 11.74
N LYS A 46 16.11 -18.79 13.00
CA LYS A 46 15.06 -18.11 13.75
C LYS A 46 14.65 -16.80 13.10
N ALA A 47 15.59 -15.95 12.69
CA ALA A 47 15.29 -14.67 12.06
C ALA A 47 14.48 -14.85 10.76
N LEU A 48 14.86 -15.80 9.91
CA LEU A 48 14.11 -16.11 8.69
C LEU A 48 12.71 -16.67 9.00
N ALA A 49 12.58 -17.53 10.00
CA ALA A 49 11.29 -18.05 10.45
C ALA A 49 10.40 -16.94 11.01
N ASP A 50 10.95 -16.04 11.82
CA ASP A 50 10.23 -14.89 12.39
C ASP A 50 9.73 -13.94 11.29
N ILE A 51 10.56 -13.65 10.27
CA ILE A 51 10.15 -12.87 9.09
C ILE A 51 8.99 -13.57 8.38
N ARG A 52 9.12 -14.88 8.11
CA ARG A 52 8.09 -15.67 7.44
C ARG A 52 6.80 -15.77 8.25
N GLN A 53 6.88 -15.78 9.58
CA GLN A 53 5.73 -15.82 10.49
C GLN A 53 5.08 -14.45 10.69
N ALA A 54 5.86 -13.36 10.69
CA ALA A 54 5.34 -12.00 10.79
C ALA A 54 4.35 -11.69 9.65
N PHE A 55 4.57 -12.28 8.47
CA PHE A 55 3.62 -12.22 7.36
C PHE A 55 2.24 -12.81 7.67
N ALA A 56 2.16 -13.87 8.46
CA ALA A 56 0.90 -14.57 8.75
C ALA A 56 0.01 -13.81 9.75
N LYS A 57 0.48 -12.69 10.31
CA LYS A 57 -0.19 -11.94 11.39
C LYS A 57 -0.50 -10.49 11.03
N GLU A 58 -0.31 -10.08 9.77
CA GLU A 58 -0.52 -8.70 9.38
C GLU A 58 -1.98 -8.42 9.02
N ASP A 59 -2.51 -7.32 9.54
CA ASP A 59 -3.81 -6.79 9.17
C ASP A 59 -3.65 -5.95 7.89
N PHE A 60 -4.06 -6.51 6.75
CA PHE A 60 -4.08 -5.77 5.49
C PHE A 60 -5.20 -4.71 5.51
N PHE A 61 -4.98 -3.56 4.86
CA PHE A 61 -6.07 -2.61 4.63
C PHE A 61 -7.14 -3.28 3.75
N LEU A 62 -8.41 -3.18 4.16
CA LEU A 62 -9.55 -3.98 3.64
C LEU A 62 -9.53 -5.48 3.99
N ASN A 63 -8.58 -5.99 4.77
CA ASN A 63 -8.38 -7.42 5.05
C ASN A 63 -8.23 -8.32 3.80
N ILE A 64 -7.95 -7.75 2.64
CA ILE A 64 -7.77 -8.53 1.40
C ILE A 64 -6.30 -8.97 1.32
N GLU A 65 -6.02 -10.15 1.86
CA GLU A 65 -4.75 -10.83 1.57
C GLU A 65 -4.76 -11.30 0.11
N THR A 66 -3.83 -10.81 -0.69
CA THR A 66 -3.62 -11.22 -2.09
C THR A 66 -2.19 -11.69 -2.29
N THR A 67 -1.91 -12.33 -3.43
CA THR A 67 -0.55 -12.67 -3.83
C THR A 67 0.36 -11.43 -3.84
N ILE A 68 -0.16 -10.26 -4.21
CA ILE A 68 0.59 -9.00 -4.29
C ILE A 68 0.90 -8.43 -2.92
N THR A 69 -0.09 -8.34 -2.02
CA THR A 69 0.16 -7.77 -0.70
C THR A 69 1.16 -8.63 0.07
N ARG A 70 1.07 -9.96 -0.08
CA ARG A 70 2.07 -10.91 0.44
C ARG A 70 3.45 -10.72 -0.20
N PHE A 71 3.51 -10.54 -1.51
CA PHE A 71 4.75 -10.28 -2.24
C PHE A 71 5.42 -8.98 -1.76
N GLU A 72 4.70 -7.86 -1.76
CA GLU A 72 5.21 -6.55 -1.35
C GLU A 72 5.70 -6.54 0.09
N LYS A 73 4.94 -7.17 1.00
CA LYS A 73 5.36 -7.30 2.39
C LYS A 73 6.63 -8.13 2.52
N ARG A 74 6.72 -9.24 1.78
CA ARG A 74 7.92 -10.08 1.80
C ARG A 74 9.14 -9.33 1.32
N ILE A 75 9.02 -8.60 0.22
CA ILE A 75 10.07 -7.73 -0.30
C ILE A 75 10.47 -6.67 0.75
N ALA A 76 9.49 -6.01 1.39
CA ALA A 76 9.76 -4.99 2.39
C ALA A 76 10.50 -5.54 3.63
N ASP A 77 10.12 -6.70 4.14
CA ASP A 77 10.80 -7.32 5.28
C ASP A 77 12.19 -7.81 4.93
N CYS A 78 12.36 -8.47 3.78
CA CYS A 78 13.68 -8.87 3.29
C CYS A 78 14.62 -7.67 3.14
N LYS A 79 14.12 -6.53 2.64
CA LYS A 79 14.90 -5.27 2.58
C LYS A 79 15.25 -4.75 3.98
N LYS A 80 14.28 -4.75 4.89
CA LYS A 80 14.44 -4.23 6.26
C LYS A 80 15.48 -5.02 7.07
N PHE A 81 15.47 -6.35 6.95
CA PHE A 81 16.33 -7.23 7.74
C PHE A 81 17.55 -7.75 6.97
N SER A 82 17.62 -7.51 5.66
CA SER A 82 18.68 -8.01 4.76
C SER A 82 18.88 -9.54 4.81
N ILE A 83 17.81 -10.28 5.09
CA ILE A 83 17.82 -11.74 5.23
C ILE A 83 16.86 -12.39 4.22
N GLY A 84 17.31 -13.48 3.58
CA GLY A 84 16.51 -14.28 2.65
C GLY A 84 17.27 -15.47 2.06
N ASN A 85 16.55 -16.49 1.60
CA ASN A 85 17.10 -17.66 0.91
C ASN A 85 16.93 -17.54 -0.62
N CYS A 86 17.19 -18.62 -1.36
CA CYS A 86 17.02 -18.70 -2.81
C CYS A 86 15.66 -18.16 -3.28
N HIS A 87 14.57 -18.52 -2.61
CA HIS A 87 13.24 -18.01 -2.96
C HIS A 87 13.09 -16.50 -2.75
N GLU A 88 13.46 -15.96 -1.59
CA GLU A 88 13.40 -14.52 -1.34
C GLU A 88 14.33 -13.72 -2.27
N LEU A 89 15.49 -14.27 -2.62
CA LEU A 89 16.41 -13.69 -3.59
C LEU A 89 15.80 -13.65 -5.00
N ALA A 90 15.17 -14.74 -5.45
CA ALA A 90 14.48 -14.80 -6.73
C ALA A 90 13.30 -13.81 -6.79
N LEU A 91 12.52 -13.69 -5.71
CA LEU A 91 11.46 -12.70 -5.59
C LEU A 91 12.00 -11.26 -5.60
N MET A 92 13.14 -11.00 -4.95
CA MET A 92 13.80 -9.68 -4.97
C MET A 92 14.30 -9.32 -6.38
N ALA A 93 14.80 -10.30 -7.13
CA ALA A 93 15.14 -10.09 -8.54
C ALA A 93 13.88 -9.82 -9.39
N LEU A 94 12.76 -10.51 -9.11
CA LEU A 94 11.49 -10.22 -9.77
C LEU A 94 10.95 -8.82 -9.43
N ASP A 95 11.07 -8.35 -8.18
CA ASP A 95 10.73 -6.98 -7.77
C ASP A 95 11.48 -5.93 -8.61
N TYR A 96 12.75 -6.18 -8.90
CA TYR A 96 13.52 -5.33 -9.81
C TYR A 96 12.90 -5.31 -11.21
N MET A 97 12.59 -6.47 -11.77
CA MET A 97 12.05 -6.59 -13.13
C MET A 97 10.70 -5.89 -13.27
N ILE A 98 9.74 -6.16 -12.39
CA ILE A 98 8.40 -5.57 -12.49
C ILE A 98 8.42 -4.04 -12.31
N ARG A 99 9.34 -3.49 -11.52
CA ARG A 99 9.45 -2.04 -11.27
C ARG A 99 10.22 -1.29 -12.37
N ASN A 100 11.19 -1.93 -13.02
CA ASN A 100 12.10 -1.25 -13.93
C ASN A 100 11.92 -1.65 -15.39
N GLN A 101 11.43 -2.87 -15.66
CA GLN A 101 11.29 -3.45 -17.00
C GLN A 101 10.02 -4.31 -17.10
N PRO A 102 8.82 -3.73 -16.87
CA PRO A 102 7.56 -4.49 -16.83
C PRO A 102 7.20 -5.18 -18.16
N ASN A 103 7.78 -4.71 -19.27
CA ASN A 103 7.56 -5.30 -20.61
C ASN A 103 8.38 -6.58 -20.86
N VAL A 104 9.33 -6.91 -19.98
CA VAL A 104 10.16 -8.11 -20.10
C VAL A 104 9.57 -9.21 -19.25
N HIS A 105 9.24 -10.33 -19.88
CA HIS A 105 8.68 -11.48 -19.19
C HIS A 105 9.69 -12.07 -18.20
N ALA A 106 9.33 -12.07 -16.92
CA ALA A 106 10.12 -12.65 -15.84
C ALA A 106 9.25 -13.53 -14.94
N GLU A 107 9.78 -14.68 -14.53
CA GLU A 107 9.06 -15.73 -13.79
C GLU A 107 9.99 -16.41 -12.78
N VAL A 108 9.53 -16.63 -11.55
CA VAL A 108 10.26 -17.45 -10.58
C VAL A 108 10.09 -18.92 -10.93
N TYR A 109 11.19 -19.66 -10.92
CA TYR A 109 11.22 -21.10 -11.09
C TYR A 109 11.72 -21.79 -9.83
N SER A 110 11.26 -23.00 -9.60
CA SER A 110 11.78 -23.92 -8.58
C SER A 110 12.23 -25.24 -9.22
N ILE A 111 13.15 -25.92 -8.55
CA ILE A 111 13.57 -27.27 -8.93
C ILE A 111 12.69 -28.30 -8.19
N GLU A 112 11.77 -28.95 -8.89
CA GLU A 112 11.07 -30.14 -8.39
C GLU A 112 12.06 -31.31 -8.31
N GLY A 113 12.00 -32.11 -7.24
CA GLY A 113 13.03 -33.10 -6.92
C GLY A 113 14.27 -32.51 -6.26
N GLY A 114 14.29 -31.18 -6.03
CA GLY A 114 15.34 -30.43 -5.34
C GLY A 114 14.77 -29.36 -4.40
N ASP A 115 15.63 -28.47 -3.90
CA ASP A 115 15.26 -27.33 -3.03
C ASP A 115 16.00 -26.06 -3.46
N HIS A 116 15.72 -25.59 -4.67
CA HIS A 116 16.30 -24.36 -5.20
C HIS A 116 15.28 -23.55 -5.98
N ALA A 117 15.43 -22.23 -5.93
CA ALA A 117 14.60 -21.28 -6.64
C ALA A 117 15.44 -20.16 -7.25
N PHE A 118 15.06 -19.73 -8.46
CA PHE A 118 15.76 -18.71 -9.23
C PHE A 118 14.78 -17.97 -10.15
N LEU A 119 15.25 -16.91 -10.81
CA LEU A 119 14.45 -16.12 -11.75
C LEU A 119 14.82 -16.50 -13.18
N VAL A 120 13.82 -16.68 -14.03
CA VAL A 120 13.98 -16.77 -15.49
C VAL A 120 13.48 -15.49 -16.12
N ILE A 121 14.29 -14.90 -17.01
CA ILE A 121 13.99 -13.65 -17.73
C ILE A 121 14.00 -13.93 -19.22
N GLY A 122 13.02 -13.41 -19.95
CA GLY A 122 13.01 -13.42 -21.41
C GLY A 122 12.54 -14.73 -22.05
N ARG A 123 11.94 -15.65 -21.27
CA ARG A 123 11.39 -16.90 -21.82
C ARG A 123 10.32 -16.60 -22.88
N LYS A 124 10.44 -17.24 -24.04
CA LYS A 124 9.46 -17.17 -25.12
C LYS A 124 8.08 -17.64 -24.64
N ILE A 125 7.04 -16.86 -24.89
CA ILE A 125 5.69 -17.06 -24.30
C ILE A 125 5.07 -18.42 -24.68
N ASP A 126 5.29 -18.88 -25.91
CA ASP A 126 4.78 -20.14 -26.45
C ASP A 126 5.73 -21.33 -26.25
N SER A 127 6.84 -21.16 -25.51
CA SER A 127 7.74 -22.27 -25.16
C SER A 127 7.11 -23.20 -24.12
N ASP A 128 7.63 -24.42 -24.04
CA ASP A 128 7.28 -25.34 -22.96
C ASP A 128 7.98 -24.87 -21.67
N PRO A 129 7.24 -24.50 -20.61
CA PRO A 129 7.82 -23.97 -19.39
C PRO A 129 8.67 -25.00 -18.64
N GLU A 130 8.52 -26.31 -18.88
CA GLU A 130 9.33 -27.33 -18.19
C GLU A 130 10.60 -27.72 -18.96
N LYS A 131 10.81 -27.14 -20.15
CA LYS A 131 11.90 -27.50 -21.06
C LYS A 131 12.75 -26.29 -21.44
N PRO A 132 13.85 -26.00 -20.70
CA PRO A 132 14.73 -24.87 -20.94
C PRO A 132 15.26 -24.76 -22.37
N GLU A 133 15.44 -25.89 -23.06
CA GLU A 133 15.86 -25.96 -24.46
C GLU A 133 14.86 -25.32 -25.44
N THR A 134 13.61 -25.09 -25.02
CA THR A 134 12.57 -24.46 -25.83
C THR A 134 12.39 -22.96 -25.54
N TRP A 135 13.05 -22.43 -24.51
CA TRP A 135 12.80 -21.09 -23.99
C TRP A 135 13.32 -19.95 -24.89
N GLY A 136 14.19 -20.27 -25.85
CA GLY A 136 14.78 -19.34 -26.81
C GLY A 136 16.11 -18.73 -26.35
N ASP A 137 16.85 -18.15 -27.31
CA ASP A 137 18.21 -17.65 -27.10
C ASP A 137 18.28 -16.41 -26.19
N GLU A 138 17.17 -15.67 -26.08
CA GLU A 138 17.03 -14.49 -25.24
C GLU A 138 16.60 -14.83 -23.80
N ALA A 139 16.47 -16.12 -23.46
CA ALA A 139 16.12 -16.57 -22.13
C ALA A 139 17.37 -16.71 -21.25
N TYR A 140 17.33 -16.09 -20.07
CA TYR A 140 18.42 -16.11 -19.10
C TYR A 140 17.94 -16.62 -17.74
N ILE A 141 18.74 -17.48 -17.13
CA ILE A 141 18.59 -17.84 -15.73
C ILE A 141 19.40 -16.84 -14.90
N CYS A 142 18.69 -16.13 -14.03
CA CYS A 142 19.23 -15.26 -13.00
C CYS A 142 19.12 -15.98 -11.66
N ASP A 143 20.26 -16.43 -11.12
CA ASP A 143 20.35 -17.09 -9.82
C ASP A 143 21.12 -16.21 -8.84
N PRO A 144 20.43 -15.37 -8.04
CA PRO A 144 21.10 -14.48 -7.11
C PRO A 144 21.66 -15.19 -5.88
N TRP A 145 21.20 -16.41 -5.60
CA TRP A 145 21.72 -17.23 -4.52
C TRP A 145 23.15 -17.70 -4.83
N SER A 146 23.36 -18.25 -6.03
CA SER A 146 24.71 -18.62 -6.49
C SER A 146 25.52 -17.44 -7.04
N ASN A 147 24.88 -16.27 -7.25
CA ASN A 147 25.46 -15.09 -7.90
C ASN A 147 25.87 -15.34 -9.37
N HIS A 148 25.07 -16.11 -10.09
CA HIS A 148 25.32 -16.44 -11.49
C HIS A 148 24.16 -16.00 -12.37
N VAL A 149 24.52 -15.56 -13.58
CA VAL A 149 23.59 -15.27 -14.67
C VAL A 149 24.15 -15.96 -15.90
N TYR A 150 23.32 -16.73 -16.59
CA TYR A 150 23.73 -17.50 -17.76
C TYR A 150 22.54 -17.74 -18.71
N PRO A 151 22.80 -17.97 -20.01
CA PRO A 151 21.76 -18.36 -20.96
C PRO A 151 21.04 -19.63 -20.51
N ALA A 152 19.72 -19.70 -20.70
CA ALA A 152 18.93 -20.87 -20.32
C ALA A 152 19.40 -22.15 -21.04
N ALA A 153 19.97 -22.04 -22.23
CA ALA A 153 20.57 -23.18 -22.95
C ALA A 153 21.72 -23.86 -22.19
N GLU A 154 22.38 -23.16 -21.26
CA GLU A 154 23.49 -23.69 -20.45
C GLU A 154 23.05 -24.33 -19.12
N TYR A 155 21.74 -24.52 -18.90
CA TYR A 155 21.20 -24.94 -17.61
C TYR A 155 21.77 -26.27 -17.08
N LEU A 156 22.04 -27.24 -17.95
CA LEU A 156 22.60 -28.54 -17.55
C LEU A 156 23.98 -28.40 -16.90
N ASP A 157 24.81 -27.50 -17.40
CA ASP A 157 26.19 -27.32 -16.92
C ASP A 157 26.25 -26.36 -15.71
N LYS A 158 25.36 -25.37 -15.70
CA LYS A 158 25.44 -24.23 -14.78
C LYS A 158 24.50 -24.33 -13.59
N THR A 159 23.31 -24.90 -13.75
CA THR A 159 22.33 -24.96 -12.68
C THR A 159 22.74 -25.97 -11.62
N LYS A 160 22.67 -25.55 -10.35
CA LYS A 160 22.92 -26.40 -9.19
C LYS A 160 21.63 -26.53 -8.39
N ASN A 161 21.45 -27.69 -7.77
CA ASN A 161 20.45 -27.90 -6.73
C ASN A 161 21.08 -27.68 -5.34
N PHE A 162 20.26 -27.26 -4.38
CA PHE A 162 20.63 -27.14 -2.98
C PHE A 162 19.95 -28.23 -2.16
N TYR A 163 20.66 -28.72 -1.14
CA TYR A 163 20.08 -29.54 -0.07
C TYR A 163 20.88 -29.34 1.22
N TYR A 164 20.34 -29.78 2.35
CA TYR A 164 21.06 -29.77 3.62
C TYR A 164 20.85 -31.08 4.38
N ILE A 165 21.79 -31.37 5.28
CA ILE A 165 21.62 -32.41 6.30
C ILE A 165 21.70 -31.77 7.69
N THR A 166 20.99 -32.34 8.65
CA THR A 166 21.13 -31.99 10.05
C THR A 166 21.97 -33.05 10.75
N THR A 167 23.07 -32.64 11.38
CA THR A 167 23.94 -33.53 12.16
C THR A 167 23.29 -33.88 13.50
N PRO A 168 23.76 -34.93 14.20
CA PRO A 168 23.19 -35.34 15.49
C PRO A 168 23.22 -34.26 16.59
N ASP A 169 24.20 -33.35 16.54
CA ASP A 169 24.32 -32.18 17.42
C ASP A 169 23.44 -31.00 17.00
N GLY A 170 22.60 -31.16 15.97
CA GLY A 170 21.64 -30.16 15.51
C GLY A 170 22.20 -29.13 14.53
N ARG A 171 23.44 -29.29 14.07
CA ARG A 171 24.06 -28.38 13.09
C ARG A 171 23.52 -28.66 11.69
N GLN A 172 23.26 -27.59 10.94
CA GLN A 172 22.88 -27.69 9.54
C GLN A 172 24.13 -27.60 8.66
N ILE A 173 24.31 -28.57 7.76
CA ILE A 173 25.36 -28.55 6.73
C ILE A 173 24.70 -28.51 5.36
N ASN A 174 24.97 -27.42 4.66
CA ASN A 174 24.48 -27.11 3.32
C ASN A 174 25.36 -27.75 2.24
N TYR A 175 24.74 -28.26 1.20
CA TYR A 175 25.40 -28.89 0.06
C TYR A 175 24.82 -28.37 -1.25
N ILE A 176 25.58 -28.59 -2.33
CA ILE A 176 25.14 -28.42 -3.70
C ILE A 176 25.38 -29.70 -4.49
N GLU A 177 24.51 -29.96 -5.44
CA GLU A 177 24.71 -30.98 -6.47
C GLU A 177 24.36 -30.40 -7.84
N ASP A 178 24.86 -31.02 -8.90
CA ASP A 178 24.53 -30.61 -10.26
C ASP A 178 23.06 -30.89 -10.58
N PHE A 179 22.47 -30.11 -11.48
CA PHE A 179 21.13 -30.42 -11.98
C PHE A 179 21.15 -31.75 -12.74
N ASP A 180 20.36 -32.72 -12.27
CA ASP A 180 20.22 -34.04 -12.90
C ASP A 180 18.82 -34.16 -13.52
N PRO A 181 18.66 -34.12 -14.86
CA PRO A 181 17.35 -34.23 -15.52
C PRO A 181 16.60 -35.54 -15.23
N SER A 182 17.27 -36.58 -14.74
CA SER A 182 16.61 -37.83 -14.34
C SER A 182 15.92 -37.73 -12.98
N ARG A 183 16.32 -36.77 -12.15
CA ARG A 183 15.82 -36.55 -10.79
C ARG A 183 15.09 -35.21 -10.62
N HIS A 184 15.47 -34.21 -11.41
CA HIS A 184 15.09 -32.83 -11.24
C HIS A 184 14.30 -32.30 -12.43
N LYS A 185 13.34 -31.41 -12.14
CA LYS A 185 12.59 -30.66 -13.16
C LYS A 185 12.52 -29.19 -12.79
N MET A 186 12.58 -28.31 -13.79
CA MET A 186 12.34 -26.89 -13.59
C MET A 186 10.87 -26.61 -13.78
N VAL A 187 10.21 -26.07 -12.75
CA VAL A 187 8.79 -25.75 -12.79
C VAL A 187 8.57 -24.28 -12.42
N PRO A 188 7.73 -23.54 -13.16
CA PRO A 188 7.39 -22.18 -12.79
C PRO A 188 6.61 -22.18 -11.48
N VAL A 189 6.97 -21.27 -10.58
CA VAL A 189 6.23 -21.09 -9.33
C VAL A 189 4.93 -20.36 -9.64
N GLN A 190 3.81 -21.02 -9.32
CA GLN A 190 2.48 -20.49 -9.63
C GLN A 190 2.31 -19.06 -9.12
N ASN A 191 1.78 -18.19 -9.99
CA ASN A 191 1.47 -16.79 -9.70
C ASN A 191 2.69 -15.91 -9.32
N GLN A 192 3.93 -16.38 -9.52
CA GLN A 192 5.14 -15.60 -9.25
C GLN A 192 5.82 -15.20 -10.55
N ASN A 193 5.09 -14.43 -11.36
CA ASN A 193 5.57 -13.88 -12.61
C ASN A 193 5.12 -12.43 -12.80
N SER A 194 5.88 -11.73 -13.63
CA SER A 194 5.65 -10.34 -14.02
C SER A 194 4.21 -10.09 -14.48
N ILE A 195 3.69 -10.88 -15.42
CA ILE A 195 2.34 -10.71 -15.97
C ILE A 195 1.27 -10.77 -14.88
N HIS A 196 1.32 -11.79 -14.03
CA HIS A 196 0.38 -11.97 -12.92
C HIS A 196 0.43 -10.78 -11.96
N PHE A 197 1.64 -10.33 -11.58
CA PHE A 197 1.78 -9.21 -10.66
C PHE A 197 1.32 -7.87 -11.25
N LEU A 198 1.52 -7.62 -12.55
CA LEU A 198 1.02 -6.43 -13.21
C LEU A 198 -0.51 -6.42 -13.26
N GLN A 199 -1.12 -7.54 -13.65
CA GLN A 199 -2.57 -7.68 -13.77
C GLN A 199 -3.28 -7.58 -12.41
N GLU A 200 -2.82 -8.34 -11.42
CA GLU A 200 -3.40 -8.29 -10.08
C GLU A 200 -3.18 -6.92 -9.42
N SER A 201 -2.07 -6.22 -9.72
CA SER A 201 -1.77 -4.90 -9.14
C SER A 201 -2.77 -3.88 -9.65
N SER A 202 -2.96 -3.84 -10.98
CA SER A 202 -3.94 -2.97 -11.62
C SER A 202 -5.35 -3.23 -11.08
N LYS A 203 -5.75 -4.50 -10.95
CA LYS A 203 -7.06 -4.89 -10.41
C LYS A 203 -7.25 -4.46 -8.96
N LEU A 204 -6.29 -4.78 -8.08
CA LEU A 204 -6.38 -4.47 -6.66
C LEU A 204 -6.38 -2.96 -6.41
N ASN A 205 -5.52 -2.22 -7.12
CA ASN A 205 -5.44 -0.77 -6.99
C ASN A 205 -6.69 -0.05 -7.55
N THR A 206 -7.35 -0.63 -8.55
CA THR A 206 -8.66 -0.13 -9.01
C THR A 206 -9.72 -0.26 -7.92
N ILE A 207 -9.81 -1.43 -7.27
CA ILE A 207 -10.74 -1.65 -6.15
C ILE A 207 -10.44 -0.67 -5.00
N LEU A 208 -9.16 -0.54 -4.65
CA LEU A 208 -8.72 0.40 -3.61
C LEU A 208 -9.17 1.82 -3.94
N LEU A 209 -8.96 2.27 -5.17
CA LEU A 209 -9.33 3.62 -5.58
C LEU A 209 -10.85 3.84 -5.53
N ASP A 210 -11.67 2.86 -5.92
CA ASP A 210 -13.13 2.93 -5.83
C ASP A 210 -13.62 3.02 -4.38
N VAL A 211 -13.00 2.26 -3.47
CA VAL A 211 -13.27 2.37 -2.02
C VAL A 211 -12.93 3.77 -1.52
N PHE A 212 -11.72 4.26 -1.81
CA PHE A 212 -11.30 5.60 -1.38
C PHE A 212 -12.16 6.72 -1.99
N THR A 213 -12.63 6.55 -3.23
CA THR A 213 -13.58 7.47 -3.87
C THR A 213 -14.88 7.54 -3.10
N THR A 214 -15.42 6.38 -2.72
CA THR A 214 -16.65 6.28 -1.92
C THR A 214 -16.48 6.94 -0.55
N ILE A 215 -15.35 6.69 0.12
CA ILE A 215 -15.06 7.30 1.42
C ILE A 215 -14.91 8.83 1.29
N ASN A 216 -14.20 9.29 0.27
CA ASN A 216 -14.03 10.72 0.00
C ASN A 216 -15.36 11.44 -0.23
N GLU A 217 -16.23 10.88 -1.09
CA GLU A 217 -17.55 11.46 -1.36
C GLU A 217 -18.45 11.43 -0.13
N ARG A 218 -18.38 10.39 0.70
CA ARG A 218 -19.15 10.34 1.95
C ARG A 218 -18.70 11.41 2.94
N HIS A 219 -17.40 11.64 3.09
CA HIS A 219 -16.90 12.75 3.89
C HIS A 219 -17.39 14.09 3.33
N CYS A 220 -17.26 14.32 2.02
CA CYS A 220 -17.74 15.57 1.40
C CYS A 220 -19.23 15.79 1.66
N ALA A 221 -20.06 14.75 1.51
CA ALA A 221 -21.50 14.83 1.76
C ALA A 221 -21.85 15.22 3.21
N ILE A 222 -21.11 14.71 4.20
CA ILE A 222 -21.29 15.10 5.61
C ILE A 222 -21.01 16.60 5.83
N PHE A 223 -19.96 17.13 5.20
CA PHE A 223 -19.64 18.55 5.31
C PHE A 223 -20.55 19.44 4.47
N ASP A 224 -21.05 18.95 3.32
CA ASP A 224 -22.10 19.62 2.55
C ASP A 224 -23.40 19.73 3.38
N GLU A 225 -23.77 18.68 4.11
CA GLU A 225 -24.91 18.69 5.04
C GLU A 225 -24.69 19.68 6.20
N LEU A 226 -23.50 19.69 6.81
CA LEU A 226 -23.15 20.67 7.84
C LEU A 226 -23.29 22.11 7.31
N ALA A 227 -22.76 22.40 6.12
CA ALA A 227 -22.87 23.73 5.53
C ALA A 227 -24.34 24.12 5.27
N ASN A 228 -25.19 23.17 4.91
CA ASN A 228 -26.62 23.39 4.72
C ASN A 228 -27.35 23.65 6.04
N ASP A 229 -27.07 22.87 7.09
CA ASP A 229 -27.63 23.08 8.43
C ASP A 229 -27.27 24.48 8.95
N LEU A 230 -26.01 24.91 8.78
CA LEU A 230 -25.57 26.26 9.15
C LEU A 230 -26.25 27.36 8.31
N ASN A 231 -26.46 27.10 7.02
CA ASN A 231 -27.14 28.03 6.11
C ASN A 231 -28.60 28.25 6.51
N GLU A 232 -29.30 27.21 6.97
CA GLU A 232 -30.66 27.37 7.49
C GLU A 232 -30.73 28.29 8.72
N ILE A 233 -29.75 28.16 9.63
CA ILE A 233 -29.63 29.05 10.80
C ILE A 233 -29.40 30.50 10.31
N SER A 234 -28.49 30.69 9.35
CA SER A 234 -28.19 32.00 8.78
C SER A 234 -29.43 32.64 8.14
N ILE A 235 -30.20 31.89 7.34
CA ILE A 235 -31.44 32.36 6.69
C ILE A 235 -32.48 32.80 7.73
N LYS A 236 -32.69 31.99 8.79
CA LYS A 236 -33.63 32.32 9.89
C LYS A 236 -33.23 33.62 10.58
N LEU A 237 -31.93 33.81 10.85
CA LEU A 237 -31.41 35.02 11.48
C LEU A 237 -31.50 36.23 10.55
N ASN A 238 -31.13 36.09 9.29
CA ASN A 238 -31.19 37.16 8.29
C ASN A 238 -32.62 37.67 8.09
N LYS A 239 -33.61 36.77 8.00
CA LYS A 239 -35.03 37.14 7.90
C LYS A 239 -35.51 37.98 9.10
N LYS A 240 -34.94 37.75 10.28
CA LYS A 240 -35.39 38.39 11.53
C LYS A 240 -34.61 39.65 11.91
N TYR A 241 -33.32 39.72 11.56
CA TYR A 241 -32.40 40.76 12.03
C TYR A 241 -31.64 41.47 10.91
N GLY A 242 -31.79 41.01 9.66
CA GLY A 242 -31.13 41.57 8.48
C GLY A 242 -29.70 41.05 8.26
N GLN A 243 -29.19 41.32 7.06
CA GLN A 243 -27.91 40.80 6.57
C GLN A 243 -26.68 41.35 7.32
N ASN A 244 -26.84 42.50 7.98
CA ASN A 244 -25.76 43.16 8.71
C ASN A 244 -25.60 42.65 10.14
N ASP A 245 -26.47 41.74 10.60
CA ASP A 245 -26.38 41.14 11.92
C ASP A 245 -25.03 40.39 12.08
N PRO A 246 -24.27 40.63 13.16
CA PRO A 246 -22.95 40.00 13.34
C PRO A 246 -22.97 38.48 13.27
N LYS A 247 -24.04 37.83 13.74
CA LYS A 247 -24.14 36.36 13.72
C LYS A 247 -24.38 35.83 12.31
N VAL A 248 -25.13 36.57 11.48
CA VAL A 248 -25.31 36.23 10.06
C VAL A 248 -23.97 36.30 9.34
N LYS A 249 -23.15 37.32 9.61
CA LYS A 249 -21.80 37.44 9.05
C LYS A 249 -20.90 36.27 9.43
N ILE A 250 -20.83 35.95 10.74
CA ILE A 250 -20.03 34.81 11.25
C ILE A 250 -20.46 33.49 10.59
N LEU A 251 -21.77 33.23 10.50
CA LEU A 251 -22.27 32.00 9.88
C LEU A 251 -21.94 31.94 8.39
N ASN A 252 -22.16 33.03 7.65
CA ASN A 252 -21.87 33.07 6.21
C ASN A 252 -20.39 32.87 5.93
N GLU A 253 -19.51 33.46 6.73
CA GLU A 253 -18.07 33.26 6.62
C GLU A 253 -17.69 31.79 6.85
N LYS A 254 -18.22 31.16 7.92
CA LYS A 254 -17.96 29.73 8.18
C LYS A 254 -18.52 28.81 7.09
N ILE A 255 -19.72 29.09 6.59
CA ILE A 255 -20.33 28.32 5.49
C ILE A 255 -19.43 28.39 4.26
N ASN A 256 -18.90 29.57 3.92
CA ASN A 256 -18.02 29.74 2.77
C ASN A 256 -16.72 28.95 2.96
N ILE A 257 -16.06 29.07 4.12
CA ILE A 257 -14.83 28.33 4.41
C ILE A 257 -15.07 26.81 4.30
N ILE A 258 -16.15 26.29 4.91
CA ILE A 258 -16.47 24.87 4.85
C ILE A 258 -16.72 24.43 3.40
N ARG A 259 -17.51 25.18 2.63
CA ARG A 259 -17.79 24.86 1.22
C ARG A 259 -16.54 24.90 0.35
N GLU A 260 -15.67 25.89 0.54
CA GLU A 260 -14.41 26.00 -0.19
C GLU A 260 -13.49 24.82 0.12
N GLU A 261 -13.32 24.45 1.39
CA GLU A 261 -12.49 23.30 1.78
C GLU A 261 -13.09 21.97 1.31
N THR A 262 -14.42 21.81 1.34
CA THR A 262 -15.10 20.61 0.80
C THR A 262 -14.91 20.51 -0.71
N ALA A 263 -15.05 21.62 -1.44
CA ALA A 263 -14.83 21.67 -2.88
C ALA A 263 -13.37 21.35 -3.25
N LYS A 264 -12.39 21.86 -2.47
CA LYS A 264 -10.97 21.51 -2.63
C LYS A 264 -10.73 20.01 -2.39
N MET A 265 -11.27 19.45 -1.30
CA MET A 265 -11.16 18.01 -1.03
C MET A 265 -11.70 17.17 -2.19
N ARG A 266 -12.88 17.52 -2.72
CA ARG A 266 -13.48 16.81 -3.85
C ARG A 266 -12.64 16.93 -5.13
N SER A 267 -12.28 18.15 -5.52
CA SER A 267 -11.54 18.39 -6.78
C SER A 267 -10.16 17.75 -6.78
N GLU A 268 -9.36 17.96 -5.74
CA GLU A 268 -7.99 17.42 -5.68
C GLU A 268 -7.96 15.90 -5.59
N PHE A 269 -8.92 15.29 -4.86
CA PHE A 269 -9.06 13.84 -4.83
C PHE A 269 -9.38 13.31 -6.23
N ASN A 270 -10.34 13.95 -6.93
CA ASN A 270 -10.73 13.54 -8.28
C ASN A 270 -9.59 13.69 -9.28
N ASP A 271 -8.80 14.77 -9.20
CA ASP A 271 -7.62 14.98 -10.05
C ASP A 271 -6.55 13.91 -9.79
N TYR A 272 -6.32 13.54 -8.53
CA TYR A 272 -5.41 12.46 -8.16
C TYR A 272 -5.92 11.10 -8.66
N ALA A 273 -7.19 10.79 -8.41
CA ALA A 273 -7.83 9.55 -8.83
C ALA A 273 -7.82 9.40 -10.36
N GLN A 274 -8.08 10.48 -11.10
CA GLN A 274 -8.06 10.46 -12.57
C GLN A 274 -6.66 10.19 -13.10
N ARG A 275 -5.63 10.84 -12.54
CA ARG A 275 -4.22 10.57 -12.91
C ARG A 275 -3.85 9.12 -12.65
N LEU A 276 -4.11 8.61 -11.44
CA LEU A 276 -3.86 7.21 -11.10
C LEU A 276 -4.61 6.26 -12.06
N ARG A 277 -5.89 6.50 -12.37
CA ARG A 277 -6.64 5.66 -13.32
C ARG A 277 -6.01 5.64 -14.72
N SER A 278 -5.45 6.76 -15.16
CA SER A 278 -4.77 6.83 -16.46
C SER A 278 -3.43 6.10 -16.48
N GLU A 279 -2.78 5.99 -15.33
CA GLU A 279 -1.49 5.31 -15.17
C GLU A 279 -1.64 3.82 -14.84
N MET A 280 -2.71 3.42 -14.16
CA MET A 280 -3.00 2.03 -13.79
C MET A 280 -3.47 1.24 -14.99
N ASN A 281 -2.55 0.51 -15.62
CA ASN A 281 -2.86 -0.44 -16.68
C ASN A 281 -2.16 -1.79 -16.43
N PRO A 282 -2.60 -2.89 -17.07
CA PRO A 282 -2.01 -4.21 -16.90
C PRO A 282 -0.55 -4.37 -17.38
N GLU A 283 0.08 -3.32 -17.90
CA GLU A 283 1.47 -3.29 -18.39
C GLU A 283 2.39 -2.49 -17.46
N THR A 284 1.86 -1.89 -16.39
CA THR A 284 2.61 -1.07 -15.44
C THR A 284 2.43 -1.60 -14.03
N TYR A 285 3.52 -1.65 -13.26
CA TYR A 285 3.46 -2.07 -11.88
C TYR A 285 3.31 -0.86 -10.96
N HIS A 286 2.26 -0.87 -10.15
CA HIS A 286 2.04 0.11 -9.10
C HIS A 286 1.98 -0.59 -7.75
N ALA A 287 2.91 -0.27 -6.86
CA ALA A 287 2.94 -0.91 -5.55
C ALA A 287 1.68 -0.54 -4.75
N HIS A 288 0.93 -1.55 -4.34
CA HIS A 288 -0.34 -1.39 -3.67
C HIS A 288 -0.18 -0.60 -2.36
N LYS A 289 0.85 -0.93 -1.59
CA LYS A 289 1.15 -0.23 -0.34
C LYS A 289 1.42 1.26 -0.56
N GLU A 290 2.17 1.62 -1.60
CA GLU A 290 2.52 3.01 -1.90
C GLU A 290 1.26 3.82 -2.24
N ILE A 291 0.39 3.29 -3.08
CA ILE A 291 -0.90 3.92 -3.41
C ILE A 291 -1.80 4.05 -2.17
N ASN A 292 -1.90 3.01 -1.36
CA ASN A 292 -2.72 3.04 -0.14
C ASN A 292 -2.21 4.09 0.86
N ASP A 293 -0.91 4.13 1.13
CA ASP A 293 -0.29 5.10 2.04
C ASP A 293 -0.52 6.54 1.56
N ASP A 294 -0.48 6.76 0.25
CA ASP A 294 -0.71 8.07 -0.38
C ASP A 294 -2.18 8.51 -0.26
N LEU A 295 -3.12 7.60 -0.57
CA LEU A 295 -4.56 7.84 -0.43
C LEU A 295 -4.94 8.13 1.04
N GLN A 296 -4.45 7.31 1.98
CA GLN A 296 -4.69 7.52 3.41
C GLN A 296 -4.14 8.86 3.90
N ARG A 297 -2.92 9.21 3.49
CA ARG A 297 -2.28 10.49 3.86
C ARG A 297 -3.06 11.68 3.32
N MET A 298 -3.48 11.64 2.05
CA MET A 298 -4.30 12.67 1.43
C MET A 298 -5.61 12.85 2.21
N MET A 299 -6.34 11.76 2.45
CA MET A 299 -7.59 11.77 3.20
C MET A 299 -7.44 12.35 4.61
N LYS A 300 -6.43 11.89 5.36
CA LYS A 300 -6.17 12.35 6.73
C LYS A 300 -5.91 13.85 6.77
N ASN A 301 -5.10 14.37 5.85
CA ASN A 301 -4.78 15.79 5.77
C ASN A 301 -6.02 16.62 5.43
N ARG A 302 -6.86 16.16 4.51
CA ARG A 302 -8.07 16.88 4.09
C ARG A 302 -9.15 16.89 5.17
N LEU A 303 -9.37 15.74 5.82
CA LEU A 303 -10.30 15.66 6.94
C LEU A 303 -9.85 16.55 8.11
N LYS A 304 -8.54 16.68 8.34
CA LYS A 304 -7.98 17.63 9.31
C LYS A 304 -8.36 19.07 8.96
N ASN A 305 -8.13 19.52 7.72
CA ASN A 305 -8.48 20.87 7.28
C ASN A 305 -9.98 21.17 7.48
N LEU A 306 -10.85 20.23 7.12
CA LEU A 306 -12.30 20.38 7.30
C LEU A 306 -12.72 20.42 8.77
N ARG A 307 -12.05 19.64 9.63
CA ARG A 307 -12.24 19.73 11.08
C ARG A 307 -11.82 21.09 11.63
N GLU A 308 -10.73 21.68 11.12
CA GLU A 308 -10.29 23.02 11.51
C GLU A 308 -11.24 24.12 10.98
N ALA A 309 -11.75 23.97 9.76
CA ALA A 309 -12.67 24.92 9.11
C ALA A 309 -13.95 25.18 9.92
N LYS A 310 -14.47 24.17 10.62
CA LYS A 310 -15.68 24.29 11.43
C LYS A 310 -15.45 24.81 12.85
N VAL A 311 -14.20 24.98 13.28
CA VAL A 311 -13.88 25.53 14.60
C VAL A 311 -14.09 27.04 14.58
N LEU A 312 -14.80 27.55 15.58
CA LEU A 312 -14.96 28.99 15.81
C LEU A 312 -13.74 29.51 16.56
N SER A 313 -13.22 30.66 16.14
CA SER A 313 -12.32 31.48 16.95
C SER A 313 -13.04 31.99 18.20
N THR A 314 -12.26 32.47 19.18
CA THR A 314 -12.80 33.07 20.41
C THR A 314 -13.75 34.22 20.13
N GLU A 315 -13.43 35.06 19.14
CA GLU A 315 -14.24 36.21 18.73
C GLU A 315 -15.56 35.78 18.10
N GLU A 316 -15.52 34.82 17.17
CA GLU A 316 -16.70 34.27 16.52
C GLU A 316 -17.63 33.57 17.53
N SER A 317 -17.05 32.76 18.44
CA SER A 317 -17.80 32.11 19.52
C SER A 317 -18.47 33.14 20.43
N THR A 318 -17.75 34.21 20.79
CA THR A 318 -18.30 35.29 21.62
C THR A 318 -19.43 36.02 20.90
N GLY A 319 -19.26 36.31 19.60
CA GLY A 319 -20.29 36.94 18.77
C GLY A 319 -21.55 36.08 18.64
N LEU A 320 -21.40 34.76 18.45
CA LEU A 320 -22.53 33.83 18.42
C LEU A 320 -23.22 33.68 19.79
N ASP A 321 -22.48 33.84 20.88
CA ASP A 321 -22.98 33.78 22.26
C ASP A 321 -23.61 35.08 22.76
N THR A 322 -23.44 36.19 22.05
CA THR A 322 -23.99 37.49 22.46
C THR A 322 -25.52 37.48 22.38
N TYR A 323 -26.18 37.95 23.45
CA TYR A 323 -27.63 38.12 23.45
C TYR A 323 -28.01 39.46 22.82
N ARG A 324 -29.01 39.47 21.91
CA ARG A 324 -29.40 40.70 21.21
C ARG A 324 -30.13 41.73 22.08
N LYS A 325 -30.79 41.29 23.16
CA LYS A 325 -31.53 42.15 24.10
C LYS A 325 -31.02 41.91 25.52
N GLU A 326 -29.83 42.40 25.80
CA GLU A 326 -29.12 42.11 27.06
C GLU A 326 -29.95 42.40 28.32
N ASP A 327 -30.73 43.48 28.28
CA ASP A 327 -31.53 43.95 29.42
C ASP A 327 -32.94 43.34 29.49
N SER A 328 -33.29 42.45 28.55
CA SER A 328 -34.61 41.79 28.62
C SER A 328 -34.64 40.77 29.75
N LEU A 329 -35.75 40.73 30.51
CA LEU A 329 -35.97 39.78 31.60
C LEU A 329 -35.69 38.32 31.17
N ILE A 330 -36.10 37.95 29.96
CA ILE A 330 -35.83 36.63 29.37
C ILE A 330 -34.32 36.39 29.23
N THR A 331 -33.55 37.38 28.75
CA THR A 331 -32.10 37.24 28.62
C THR A 331 -31.40 37.14 29.97
N ILE A 332 -31.85 37.92 30.96
CA ILE A 332 -31.32 37.85 32.33
C ILE A 332 -31.54 36.45 32.91
N ILE A 333 -32.74 35.88 32.76
CA ILE A 333 -33.06 34.51 33.18
C ILE A 333 -32.18 33.49 32.44
N MET A 334 -32.03 33.62 31.13
CA MET A 334 -31.21 32.70 30.34
C MET A 334 -29.72 32.75 30.74
N LYS A 335 -29.18 33.95 30.99
CA LYS A 335 -27.82 34.14 31.52
C LYS A 335 -27.67 33.51 32.90
N PHE A 336 -28.65 33.71 33.80
CA PHE A 336 -28.68 33.11 35.14
C PHE A 336 -28.67 31.58 35.10
N LEU A 337 -29.41 30.98 34.17
CA LEU A 337 -29.46 29.52 33.97
C LEU A 337 -28.30 28.97 33.10
N HIS A 338 -27.32 29.80 32.73
CA HIS A 338 -26.22 29.45 31.83
C HIS A 338 -26.67 28.88 30.47
N ILE A 339 -27.88 29.20 30.05
CA ILE A 339 -28.38 28.81 28.72
C ILE A 339 -27.71 29.72 27.70
N LYS A 340 -27.33 29.19 26.53
CA LYS A 340 -26.76 29.96 25.42
C LYS A 340 -27.85 30.41 24.44
N PRO A 341 -27.62 31.46 23.62
CA PRO A 341 -28.58 31.88 22.60
C PRO A 341 -28.92 30.74 21.64
N THR A 342 -30.13 30.73 21.09
CA THR A 342 -30.59 29.70 20.15
C THR A 342 -29.63 29.48 18.99
N SER A 343 -29.11 30.55 18.37
CA SER A 343 -28.12 30.44 17.28
C SER A 343 -26.84 29.68 17.67
N SER A 344 -26.34 29.89 18.90
CA SER A 344 -25.15 29.19 19.40
C SER A 344 -25.45 27.73 19.68
N ARG A 345 -26.64 27.43 20.24
CA ARG A 345 -27.09 26.05 20.47
C ARG A 345 -27.31 25.28 19.16
N GLU A 346 -27.96 25.90 18.17
CA GLU A 346 -28.20 25.32 16.86
C GLU A 346 -26.88 25.08 16.11
N TYR A 347 -25.93 26.03 16.16
CA TYR A 347 -24.58 25.84 15.61
C TYR A 347 -23.92 24.61 16.24
N LYS A 348 -23.89 24.53 17.58
CA LYS A 348 -23.30 23.38 18.28
C LYS A 348 -24.00 22.07 17.93
N ALA A 349 -25.32 22.06 17.80
CA ALA A 349 -26.09 20.88 17.41
C ALA A 349 -25.70 20.39 16.00
N ALA A 350 -25.57 21.30 15.03
CA ALA A 350 -25.12 20.96 13.68
C ALA A 350 -23.69 20.36 13.68
N ILE A 351 -22.79 20.94 14.46
CA ILE A 351 -21.41 20.43 14.60
C ILE A 351 -21.41 19.04 15.25
N SER A 352 -22.18 18.84 16.33
CA SER A 352 -22.31 17.54 17.01
C SER A 352 -22.87 16.47 16.08
N LYS A 353 -23.92 16.79 15.31
CA LYS A 353 -24.50 15.89 14.30
C LYS A 353 -23.46 15.49 13.26
N SER A 354 -22.68 16.45 12.74
CA SER A 354 -21.60 16.17 11.79
C SER A 354 -20.50 15.27 12.38
N GLU A 355 -20.11 15.48 13.65
CA GLU A 355 -19.13 14.60 14.32
C GLU A 355 -19.68 13.19 14.56
N GLU A 356 -20.96 13.06 14.92
CA GLU A 356 -21.63 11.78 15.07
C GLU A 356 -21.62 11.01 13.75
N GLN A 357 -22.02 11.65 12.65
CA GLN A 357 -21.97 11.05 11.31
C GLN A 357 -20.55 10.63 10.89
N LEU A 358 -19.52 11.42 11.22
CA LEU A 358 -18.13 11.06 10.97
C LEU A 358 -17.69 9.85 11.81
N SER A 359 -18.10 9.79 13.07
CA SER A 359 -17.80 8.67 13.97
C SER A 359 -18.47 7.40 13.49
N GLU A 360 -19.78 7.44 13.23
CA GLU A 360 -20.54 6.30 12.71
C GLU A 360 -19.95 5.77 11.40
N PHE A 361 -19.55 6.67 10.51
CA PHE A 361 -18.93 6.27 9.25
C PHE A 361 -17.54 5.64 9.44
N SER A 362 -16.73 6.20 10.35
CA SER A 362 -15.43 5.62 10.70
C SER A 362 -15.57 4.22 11.31
N ASP A 363 -16.59 4.03 12.16
CA ASP A 363 -16.89 2.73 12.76
C ASP A 363 -17.36 1.74 11.69
N LEU A 364 -18.24 2.17 10.77
CA LEU A 364 -18.67 1.35 9.64
C LEU A 364 -17.48 0.87 8.79
N ILE A 365 -16.56 1.77 8.44
CA ILE A 365 -15.33 1.40 7.71
C ILE A 365 -14.53 0.39 8.53
N THR A 366 -14.31 0.64 9.82
CA THR A 366 -13.50 -0.25 10.65
C THR A 366 -14.14 -1.64 10.83
N THR A 367 -15.47 -1.72 10.92
CA THR A 367 -16.19 -2.98 11.08
C THR A 367 -16.33 -3.73 9.75
N SER A 368 -16.75 -3.06 8.67
CA SER A 368 -16.94 -3.67 7.35
C SER A 368 -15.64 -4.10 6.68
N LEU A 369 -14.50 -3.51 7.09
CA LEU A 369 -13.18 -3.94 6.63
C LEU A 369 -12.56 -5.04 7.51
N ARG A 370 -13.18 -5.37 8.65
CA ARG A 370 -12.73 -6.45 9.56
C ARG A 370 -13.46 -7.77 9.36
N THR A 371 -14.69 -7.73 8.85
CA THR A 371 -15.51 -8.89 8.46
C THR A 371 -15.27 -9.28 7.02
#